data_AF-A0A7V1CJP4-F1
#
_entry.id   AF-A0A7V1CJP4-F1
#
_cell.length_a   1.000
_cell.length_b   1.000
_cell.length_c   1.000
_cell.angle_alpha   90.00
_cell.angle_beta   90.00
_cell.angle_gamma   90.00
#
_symmetry.space_group_name_H-M   'P 1'
#
loop_
_entity.id
_entity.type
_entity.pdbx_description
1 polymer ?
#
loop_
_entity_poly.entity_id
_entity_poly.type
_entity_poly.pdbx_seq_one_letter_code
_entity_poly.pdbx_strand_id
1 'polypeptide(L)'
;MNLEYLLPMLLGCTAIFGSTTNVMEKEKEKQETEEVQSQENGFGPKFFMVMSAIFAVAFAVAAITDESSFLAGKVAYIAPIAGSIALGFAGYFAYVVLQKPAGTKVMVEISKAIQEGAQAFIKREYRSIAIFVVVVAILIGVTISPFSAVAYVVGAILSGTAGLVGLRIATKANSRTTYAAQKGLAPALDVAFKGGAVMGLTVVGLGLLGLSVAFLILQVFLQRTDTAQIIAGFALGASSVALFARVGGGIFTKAADIGADLVGKVEAGIPEDDPRNPAVIADNVGDNVGDVAGMGADLYESYIGALVAPIALGALLFPDSLVGMILPMLIASVGIIASIVGIYFVRTSESGHPGTALSIGTYSAAVIAAIGSLGLVWALFGPEKLGFFWAILAGLIGGMAIGQISEYYTSDKHKPVKDIAEQAKTGSATVILSGIAEGMLSTAGSIIVLVIAIAVAFTAGEAAM
;
A
#
# COMPACT_ATOMS: atom_id res chain seq x y z
N MET A 1 42.60 9.65 -76.93
CA MET A 1 43.29 10.40 -75.87
C MET A 1 42.90 9.76 -74.54
N ASN A 2 43.90 9.45 -73.72
CA ASN A 2 44.05 8.38 -72.72
C ASN A 2 42.88 7.99 -71.80
N LEU A 3 42.78 6.66 -71.64
CA LEU A 3 42.02 5.88 -70.65
C LEU A 3 42.76 5.77 -69.28
N GLU A 4 43.67 6.69 -68.96
CA GLU A 4 44.47 6.68 -67.72
C GLU A 4 43.92 7.60 -66.61
N TYR A 5 42.88 8.39 -66.89
CA TYR A 5 42.33 9.36 -65.93
C TYR A 5 41.07 8.87 -65.18
N LEU A 6 40.50 7.71 -65.51
CA LEU A 6 39.26 7.22 -64.87
C LEU A 6 39.48 6.25 -63.70
N LEU A 7 40.69 5.69 -63.55
CA LEU A 7 40.99 4.69 -62.52
C LEU A 7 41.20 5.27 -61.09
N PRO A 8 41.70 6.52 -60.89
CA PRO A 8 41.82 7.09 -59.55
C PRO A 8 40.49 7.55 -58.92
N MET A 9 39.44 7.76 -59.74
CA MET A 9 38.12 8.19 -59.24
C MET A 9 37.29 7.04 -58.65
N LEU A 10 37.55 5.79 -59.05
CA LEU A 10 36.79 4.62 -58.58
C LEU A 10 37.36 3.97 -57.32
N LEU A 11 38.62 4.29 -56.94
CA LEU A 11 39.25 3.80 -55.71
C LEU A 11 39.11 4.75 -54.51
N GLY A 12 38.58 5.96 -54.71
CA GLY A 12 38.30 6.92 -53.62
C GLY A 12 36.97 6.69 -52.88
N CYS A 13 36.06 5.87 -53.43
CA CYS A 13 34.73 5.67 -52.86
C CYS A 13 34.62 4.51 -51.85
N THR A 14 35.65 3.67 -51.70
CA THR A 14 35.65 2.56 -50.71
C THR A 14 36.22 2.95 -49.34
N ALA A 15 36.77 4.15 -49.17
CA ALA A 15 37.30 4.62 -47.88
C ALA A 15 36.30 5.47 -47.06
N ILE A 16 35.15 5.86 -47.62
CA ILE A 16 34.16 6.74 -46.96
C ILE A 16 33.01 5.93 -46.33
N PHE A 17 32.77 4.70 -46.77
CA PHE A 17 31.72 3.82 -46.22
C PHE A 17 32.17 2.95 -45.02
N GLY A 18 33.48 2.87 -44.74
CA GLY A 18 34.00 2.13 -43.57
C GLY A 18 34.13 2.99 -42.29
N SER A 19 34.15 4.32 -42.42
CA SER A 19 34.25 5.25 -41.29
C SER A 19 32.88 5.77 -40.84
N THR A 20 31.87 5.81 -41.71
CA THR A 20 30.51 6.25 -41.36
C THR A 20 29.72 5.17 -40.63
N THR A 21 29.93 3.88 -40.92
CA THR A 21 29.35 2.77 -40.13
C THR A 21 29.94 2.69 -38.72
N ASN A 22 31.25 2.86 -38.57
CA ASN A 22 31.92 2.90 -37.25
C ASN A 22 31.56 4.14 -36.42
N VAL A 23 31.26 5.29 -37.04
CA VAL A 23 30.80 6.49 -36.33
C VAL A 23 29.33 6.38 -35.94
N MET A 24 28.47 5.81 -36.80
CA MET A 24 27.06 5.58 -36.45
C MET A 24 26.85 4.43 -35.46
N GLU A 25 27.68 3.38 -35.46
CA GLU A 25 27.68 2.35 -34.42
C GLU A 25 28.23 2.90 -33.10
N LYS A 26 29.30 3.71 -33.11
CA LYS A 26 29.78 4.38 -31.89
C LYS A 26 28.84 5.46 -31.37
N GLU A 27 28.10 6.17 -32.22
CA GLU A 27 27.06 7.11 -31.79
C GLU A 27 25.81 6.38 -31.29
N LYS A 28 25.45 5.22 -31.87
CA LYS A 28 24.39 4.35 -31.33
C LYS A 28 24.77 3.70 -30.01
N GLU A 29 25.98 3.16 -29.88
CA GLU A 29 26.47 2.63 -28.59
C GLU A 29 26.60 3.76 -27.57
N LYS A 30 27.02 4.97 -27.96
CA LYS A 30 27.07 6.11 -27.05
C LYS A 30 25.67 6.64 -26.68
N GLN A 31 24.70 6.60 -27.58
CA GLN A 31 23.29 6.91 -27.29
C GLN A 31 22.60 5.82 -26.46
N GLU A 32 22.88 4.53 -26.69
CA GLU A 32 22.37 3.43 -25.86
C GLU A 32 23.06 3.44 -24.49
N THR A 33 24.34 3.78 -24.40
CA THR A 33 25.05 3.93 -23.12
C THR A 33 24.60 5.20 -22.38
N GLU A 34 24.30 6.30 -23.07
CA GLU A 34 23.72 7.52 -22.48
C GLU A 34 22.23 7.36 -22.11
N GLU A 35 21.43 6.58 -22.86
CA GLU A 35 20.04 6.24 -22.48
C GLU A 35 20.01 5.29 -21.27
N VAL A 36 20.90 4.29 -21.22
CA VAL A 36 21.08 3.40 -20.07
C VAL A 36 21.63 4.16 -18.86
N GLN A 37 22.59 5.08 -19.03
CA GLN A 37 23.07 5.95 -17.94
C GLN A 37 22.05 7.01 -17.50
N SER A 38 21.16 7.47 -18.38
CA SER A 38 20.05 8.38 -18.02
C SER A 38 18.92 7.67 -17.26
N GLN A 39 18.79 6.35 -17.43
CA GLN A 39 17.92 5.52 -16.58
C GLN A 39 18.58 5.16 -15.24
N GLU A 40 19.91 5.13 -15.16
CA GLU A 40 20.66 4.77 -13.95
C GLU A 40 21.02 5.96 -13.04
N ASN A 41 21.05 7.21 -13.51
CA ASN A 41 21.40 8.36 -12.67
C ASN A 41 20.43 9.54 -12.79
N GLY A 42 19.80 9.87 -11.65
CA GLY A 42 19.25 11.19 -11.40
C GLY A 42 17.74 11.20 -11.20
N PHE A 43 17.32 11.53 -9.97
CA PHE A 43 16.00 12.03 -9.69
C PHE A 43 15.63 13.13 -10.70
N GLY A 44 14.71 12.83 -11.62
CA GLY A 44 14.34 13.77 -12.67
C GLY A 44 13.74 15.07 -12.12
N PRO A 45 13.60 16.12 -12.96
CA PRO A 45 13.05 17.42 -12.56
C PRO A 45 11.64 17.32 -11.92
N LYS A 46 10.88 16.27 -12.24
CA LYS A 46 9.59 15.97 -11.60
C LYS A 46 9.70 15.60 -10.12
N PHE A 47 10.78 14.93 -9.70
CA PHE A 47 11.03 14.61 -8.29
C PHE A 47 11.34 15.87 -7.48
N PHE A 48 12.22 16.74 -8.00
CA PHE A 48 12.52 18.02 -7.37
C PHE A 48 11.31 18.96 -7.32
N MET A 49 10.45 18.93 -8.35
CA MET A 49 9.20 19.70 -8.38
C MET A 49 8.18 19.20 -7.35
N VAL A 50 8.09 17.88 -7.12
CA VAL A 50 7.23 17.30 -6.09
C VAL A 50 7.79 17.59 -4.70
N MET A 51 9.10 17.43 -4.47
CA MET A 51 9.74 17.75 -3.19
C MET A 51 9.64 19.24 -2.86
N SER A 52 9.80 20.13 -3.84
CA SER A 52 9.63 21.58 -3.63
C SER A 52 8.17 21.96 -3.39
N ALA A 53 7.21 21.29 -4.02
CA ALA A 53 5.79 21.45 -3.72
C ALA A 53 5.43 20.95 -2.31
N ILE A 54 6.05 19.87 -1.83
CA ILE A 54 5.85 19.33 -0.48
C ILE A 54 6.43 20.28 0.56
N PHE A 55 7.65 20.77 0.35
CA PHE A 55 8.24 21.80 1.21
C PHE A 55 7.42 23.09 1.16
N ALA A 56 6.92 23.50 0.00
CA ALA A 56 6.06 24.67 -0.12
C ALA A 56 4.71 24.49 0.58
N VAL A 57 4.11 23.30 0.59
CA VAL A 57 2.90 23.02 1.37
C VAL A 57 3.22 23.02 2.86
N ALA A 58 4.28 22.34 3.31
CA ALA A 58 4.68 22.36 4.72
C ALA A 58 5.01 23.79 5.21
N PHE A 59 5.66 24.59 4.37
CA PHE A 59 6.00 25.98 4.66
C PHE A 59 4.79 26.91 4.56
N ALA A 60 3.86 26.68 3.64
CA ALA A 60 2.59 27.39 3.58
C ALA A 60 1.72 27.07 4.80
N VAL A 61 1.72 25.82 5.27
CA VAL A 61 1.04 25.42 6.51
C VAL A 61 1.66 26.12 7.72
N ALA A 62 2.99 26.26 7.77
CA ALA A 62 3.68 27.01 8.81
C ALA A 62 3.41 28.53 8.73
N ALA A 63 3.36 29.10 7.52
CA ALA A 63 3.17 30.54 7.29
C ALA A 63 1.73 31.03 7.54
N ILE A 64 0.76 30.13 7.67
CA ILE A 64 -0.64 30.49 7.91
C ILE A 64 -0.91 30.61 9.43
N THR A 65 0.00 30.24 10.35
CA THR A 65 -0.24 30.04 11.80
C THR A 65 -0.57 31.28 12.69
N ASP A 66 -1.32 32.28 12.22
CA ASP A 66 -1.82 33.37 13.07
C ASP A 66 -3.36 33.55 12.95
N GLU A 67 -4.06 33.42 14.09
CA GLU A 67 -5.53 33.41 14.38
C GLU A 67 -6.24 32.03 14.52
N SER A 68 -6.45 31.63 15.77
CA SER A 68 -6.61 30.25 16.29
C SER A 68 -7.93 29.48 16.07
N SER A 69 -8.97 30.05 15.45
CA SER A 69 -10.23 29.30 15.17
C SER A 69 -10.56 29.18 13.69
N PHE A 70 -10.30 30.23 12.91
CA PHE A 70 -10.51 30.26 11.47
C PHE A 70 -9.45 29.46 10.70
N LEU A 71 -8.23 29.39 11.24
CA LEU A 71 -7.13 28.66 10.62
C LEU A 71 -7.22 27.15 10.75
N ALA A 72 -7.69 26.65 11.90
CA ALA A 72 -7.90 25.22 12.10
C ALA A 72 -8.89 24.66 11.05
N GLY A 73 -9.90 25.46 10.68
CA GLY A 73 -10.79 25.16 9.57
C GLY A 73 -10.08 25.08 8.22
N LYS A 74 -9.12 25.99 7.92
CA LYS A 74 -8.33 25.96 6.68
C LYS A 74 -7.36 24.77 6.63
N VAL A 75 -6.70 24.46 7.74
CA VAL A 75 -5.76 23.34 7.89
C VAL A 75 -6.50 22.00 7.78
N ALA A 76 -7.76 21.93 8.23
CA ALA A 76 -8.58 20.73 8.09
C ALA A 76 -8.86 20.34 6.62
N TYR A 77 -8.74 21.26 5.65
CA TYR A 77 -8.86 20.93 4.22
C TYR A 77 -7.63 20.24 3.63
N ILE A 78 -6.49 20.21 4.34
CA ILE A 78 -5.29 19.51 3.86
C ILE A 78 -5.54 18.01 3.76
N ALA A 79 -6.22 17.42 4.76
CA ALA A 79 -6.53 16.00 4.80
C ALA A 79 -7.38 15.51 3.61
N PRO A 80 -8.52 16.13 3.25
CA PRO A 80 -9.28 15.71 2.08
C PRO A 80 -8.52 15.96 0.77
N ILE A 81 -7.68 17.00 0.69
CA ILE A 81 -6.82 17.23 -0.48
C ILE A 81 -5.80 16.10 -0.61
N ALA A 82 -5.10 15.73 0.46
CA ALA A 82 -4.14 14.63 0.47
C ALA A 82 -4.78 13.29 0.12
N GLY A 83 -5.98 13.00 0.67
CA GLY A 83 -6.77 11.83 0.30
C GLY A 83 -7.14 11.83 -1.19
N SER A 84 -7.55 12.98 -1.72
CA SER A 84 -7.84 13.14 -3.15
C SER A 84 -6.62 12.94 -4.05
N ILE A 85 -5.44 13.42 -3.62
CA ILE A 85 -4.17 13.21 -4.30
C ILE A 85 -3.84 11.71 -4.34
N ALA A 86 -3.99 10.99 -3.22
CA ALA A 86 -3.81 9.53 -3.17
C ALA A 86 -4.71 8.82 -4.20
N LEU A 87 -6.00 9.18 -4.26
CA LEU A 87 -6.93 8.60 -5.24
C LEU A 87 -6.56 8.97 -6.69
N GLY A 88 -6.07 10.19 -6.92
CA GLY A 88 -5.55 10.61 -8.22
C GLY A 88 -4.36 9.75 -8.67
N PHE A 89 -3.40 9.50 -7.76
CA PHE A 89 -2.27 8.62 -8.04
C PHE A 89 -2.68 7.14 -8.18
N ALA A 90 -3.67 6.67 -7.42
CA ALA A 90 -4.26 5.35 -7.61
C ALA A 90 -4.85 5.22 -9.02
N GLY A 91 -5.62 6.23 -9.48
CA GLY A 91 -6.14 6.28 -10.84
C GLY A 91 -5.04 6.31 -11.91
N TYR A 92 -3.98 7.08 -11.68
CA TYR A 92 -2.82 7.14 -12.56
C TYR A 92 -2.10 5.79 -12.68
N PHE A 93 -1.79 5.13 -11.55
CA PHE A 93 -1.14 3.81 -11.59
C PHE A 93 -2.06 2.74 -12.18
N ALA A 94 -3.37 2.81 -11.93
CA ALA A 94 -4.34 1.92 -12.56
C ALA A 94 -4.32 2.10 -14.08
N TYR A 95 -4.31 3.35 -14.56
CA TYR A 95 -4.16 3.64 -15.99
C TYR A 95 -2.86 3.04 -16.56
N VAL A 96 -1.72 3.26 -15.90
CA VAL A 96 -0.41 2.72 -16.32
C VAL A 96 -0.43 1.19 -16.41
N VAL A 97 -0.99 0.50 -15.42
CA VAL A 97 -1.11 -0.97 -15.42
C VAL A 97 -2.03 -1.43 -16.56
N LEU A 98 -3.18 -0.79 -16.74
CA LEU A 98 -4.16 -1.20 -17.75
C LEU A 98 -3.67 -1.04 -19.19
N GLN A 99 -2.76 -0.08 -19.44
CA GLN A 99 -2.09 0.11 -20.72
C GLN A 99 -1.08 -1.01 -21.05
N LYS A 100 -0.65 -1.81 -20.06
CA LYS A 100 0.23 -2.96 -20.33
C LYS A 100 -0.57 -4.07 -21.04
N PRO A 101 0.08 -4.80 -21.98
CA PRO A 101 -0.56 -5.89 -22.71
C PRO A 101 -1.04 -6.97 -21.74
N ALA A 102 -2.29 -7.43 -21.94
CA ALA A 102 -2.93 -8.41 -21.07
C ALA A 102 -2.37 -9.83 -21.19
N GLY A 103 -1.51 -10.09 -22.18
CA GLY A 103 -0.85 -11.37 -22.41
C GLY A 103 -1.35 -12.09 -23.66
N THR A 104 -1.06 -13.38 -23.73
CA THR A 104 -1.52 -14.27 -24.80
C THR A 104 -3.02 -14.54 -24.67
N LYS A 105 -3.65 -15.13 -25.70
CA LYS A 105 -5.07 -15.51 -25.66
C LYS A 105 -5.40 -16.40 -24.45
N VAL A 106 -4.54 -17.37 -24.17
CA VAL A 106 -4.69 -18.31 -23.03
C VAL A 106 -4.60 -17.56 -21.69
N MET A 107 -3.64 -16.63 -21.54
CA MET A 107 -3.52 -15.82 -20.32
C MET A 107 -4.77 -14.97 -20.07
N VAL A 108 -5.33 -14.38 -21.13
CA VAL A 108 -6.56 -13.57 -21.04
C VAL A 108 -7.76 -14.43 -20.66
N GLU A 109 -7.88 -15.63 -21.22
CA GLU A 109 -8.96 -16.57 -20.92
C GLU A 109 -8.94 -17.00 -19.44
N ILE A 110 -7.78 -17.41 -18.93
CA ILE A 110 -7.61 -17.80 -17.52
C ILE A 110 -7.90 -16.60 -16.59
N SER A 111 -7.33 -15.43 -16.89
CA SER A 111 -7.58 -14.21 -16.10
C SER A 111 -9.07 -13.85 -16.06
N LYS A 112 -9.79 -14.06 -17.17
CA LYS A 112 -11.24 -13.83 -17.22
C LYS A 112 -12.01 -14.81 -16.34
N ALA A 113 -11.65 -16.10 -16.33
CA ALA A 113 -12.27 -17.08 -15.44
C ALA A 113 -12.07 -16.71 -13.96
N ILE A 114 -10.86 -16.27 -13.59
CA ILE A 114 -10.55 -15.77 -12.23
C ILE A 114 -11.38 -14.53 -11.91
N GLN A 115 -11.48 -13.56 -12.84
CA GLN A 115 -12.28 -12.35 -12.66
C GLN A 115 -13.77 -12.66 -12.43
N GLU A 116 -14.33 -13.60 -13.21
CA GLU A 116 -15.73 -14.00 -13.08
C GLU A 116 -15.99 -14.69 -11.73
N GLY A 117 -15.13 -15.63 -11.32
CA GLY A 117 -15.23 -16.29 -10.02
C GLY A 117 -15.12 -15.32 -8.85
N ALA A 118 -14.14 -14.43 -8.89
CA ALA A 118 -13.92 -13.42 -7.86
C ALA A 118 -15.10 -12.44 -7.73
N GLN A 119 -15.65 -11.98 -8.86
CA GLN A 119 -16.83 -11.10 -8.84
C GLN A 119 -18.08 -11.82 -8.35
N ALA A 120 -18.26 -13.10 -8.69
CA ALA A 120 -19.38 -13.90 -8.22
C ALA A 120 -19.34 -14.07 -6.70
N PHE A 121 -18.16 -14.38 -6.14
CA PHE A 121 -17.95 -14.50 -4.70
C PHE A 121 -18.23 -13.19 -3.98
N ILE A 122 -17.58 -12.09 -4.37
CA ILE A 122 -17.74 -10.79 -3.71
C ILE A 122 -19.17 -10.28 -3.78
N LYS A 123 -19.87 -10.48 -4.91
CA LYS A 123 -21.28 -10.13 -5.03
C LYS A 123 -22.15 -10.90 -4.02
N ARG A 124 -21.83 -12.18 -3.78
CA ARG A 124 -22.58 -13.01 -2.83
C ARG A 124 -22.28 -12.61 -1.39
N GLU A 125 -21.00 -12.40 -1.07
CA GLU A 125 -20.52 -11.99 0.25
C GLU A 125 -21.08 -10.62 0.64
N TYR A 126 -20.91 -9.61 -0.22
CA TYR A 126 -21.33 -8.24 0.07
C TYR A 126 -22.85 -8.10 0.20
N ARG A 127 -23.62 -8.96 -0.49
CA ARG A 127 -25.08 -9.01 -0.29
C ARG A 127 -25.44 -9.44 1.14
N SER A 128 -24.71 -10.39 1.71
CA SER A 128 -24.90 -10.84 3.09
C SER A 128 -24.43 -9.76 4.08
N ILE A 129 -23.27 -9.16 3.84
CA ILE A 129 -22.73 -8.06 4.65
C ILE A 129 -23.69 -6.86 4.66
N ALA A 130 -24.28 -6.51 3.52
CA ALA A 130 -25.21 -5.39 3.43
C ALA A 130 -26.43 -5.54 4.35
N ILE A 131 -26.96 -6.77 4.49
CA ILE A 131 -28.07 -7.04 5.41
C ILE A 131 -27.62 -6.78 6.85
N PHE A 132 -26.44 -7.28 7.24
CA PHE A 132 -25.87 -7.06 8.56
C PHE A 132 -25.66 -5.56 8.85
N VAL A 133 -25.05 -4.82 7.91
CA VAL A 133 -24.80 -3.38 8.02
C VAL A 133 -26.12 -2.62 8.22
N VAL A 134 -27.18 -2.95 7.48
CA VAL A 134 -28.48 -2.27 7.65
C VAL A 134 -29.06 -2.51 9.05
N VAL A 135 -29.01 -3.75 9.55
CA VAL A 135 -29.52 -4.08 10.88
C VAL A 135 -28.75 -3.32 11.96
N VAL A 136 -27.42 -3.31 11.89
CA VAL A 136 -26.57 -2.60 12.87
C VAL A 136 -26.75 -1.08 12.75
N ALA A 137 -26.91 -0.54 11.55
CA ALA A 137 -27.17 0.88 11.34
C ALA A 137 -28.49 1.31 11.99
N ILE A 138 -29.57 0.52 11.87
CA ILE A 138 -30.85 0.78 12.55
C ILE A 138 -30.65 0.79 14.06
N LEU A 139 -29.93 -0.21 14.60
CA LEU A 139 -29.66 -0.28 16.04
C LEU A 139 -28.89 0.95 16.53
N ILE A 140 -27.78 1.30 15.87
CA ILE A 140 -26.98 2.50 16.22
C ILE A 140 -27.82 3.78 16.11
N GLY A 141 -28.68 3.88 15.09
CA GLY A 141 -29.51 5.05 14.86
C GLY A 141 -30.55 5.26 15.96
N VAL A 142 -31.08 4.18 16.51
CA VAL A 142 -32.08 4.20 17.58
C VAL A 142 -31.43 4.33 18.97
N THR A 143 -30.29 3.68 19.23
CA THR A 143 -29.70 3.61 20.57
C THR A 143 -28.63 4.66 20.85
N ILE A 144 -27.95 5.18 19.82
CA ILE A 144 -26.84 6.14 19.96
C ILE A 144 -27.21 7.48 19.32
N SER A 145 -27.25 7.54 17.99
CA SER A 145 -27.53 8.76 17.24
C SER A 145 -27.71 8.44 15.75
N PRO A 146 -28.67 9.09 15.06
CA PRO A 146 -28.79 9.00 13.60
C PRO A 146 -27.51 9.39 12.86
N PHE A 147 -26.74 10.36 13.37
CA PHE A 147 -25.48 10.76 12.76
C PHE A 147 -24.42 9.67 12.86
N SER A 148 -24.35 8.96 13.99
CA SER A 148 -23.45 7.81 14.17
C SER A 148 -23.82 6.64 13.25
N ALA A 149 -25.12 6.43 13.01
CA ALA A 149 -25.58 5.43 12.04
C ALA A 149 -25.18 5.78 10.60
N VAL A 150 -25.30 7.06 10.22
CA VAL A 150 -24.83 7.54 8.90
C VAL A 150 -23.32 7.36 8.79
N ALA A 151 -22.55 7.77 9.80
CA ALA A 151 -21.10 7.60 9.84
C ALA A 151 -20.69 6.12 9.69
N TYR A 152 -21.38 5.22 10.41
CA TYR A 152 -21.23 3.77 10.32
C TYR A 152 -21.46 3.25 8.90
N VAL A 153 -22.57 3.62 8.25
CA VAL A 153 -22.87 3.18 6.88
C VAL A 153 -21.82 3.71 5.91
N VAL A 154 -21.37 4.95 6.05
CA VAL A 154 -20.34 5.53 5.18
C VAL A 154 -19.01 4.79 5.33
N GLY A 155 -18.57 4.53 6.57
CA GLY A 155 -17.35 3.74 6.84
C GLY A 155 -17.43 2.33 6.26
N ALA A 156 -18.58 1.68 6.37
CA ALA A 156 -18.82 0.36 5.78
C ALA A 156 -18.74 0.39 4.24
N ILE A 157 -19.40 1.35 3.59
CA ILE A 157 -19.39 1.49 2.13
C ILE A 157 -17.97 1.74 1.61
N LEU A 158 -17.22 2.62 2.26
CA LEU A 158 -15.86 2.96 1.84
C LEU A 158 -14.89 1.79 2.05
N SER A 159 -15.00 1.04 3.15
CA SER A 159 -14.26 -0.20 3.39
C SER A 159 -14.51 -1.23 2.28
N GLY A 160 -15.79 -1.51 1.98
CA GLY A 160 -16.16 -2.42 0.90
C GLY A 160 -15.69 -1.95 -0.47
N THR A 161 -15.69 -0.64 -0.71
CA THR A 161 -15.19 -0.02 -1.95
C THR A 161 -13.68 -0.18 -2.08
N ALA A 162 -12.91 0.00 -1.01
CA ALA A 162 -11.46 -0.20 -1.01
C ALA A 162 -11.10 -1.65 -1.42
N GLY A 163 -11.74 -2.64 -0.80
CA GLY A 163 -11.57 -4.05 -1.18
C GLY A 163 -11.96 -4.34 -2.63
N LEU A 164 -13.08 -3.77 -3.11
CA LEU A 164 -13.55 -3.97 -4.49
C LEU A 164 -12.61 -3.35 -5.54
N VAL A 165 -12.05 -2.17 -5.27
CA VAL A 165 -11.07 -1.53 -6.17
C VAL A 165 -9.79 -2.36 -6.21
N GLY A 166 -9.30 -2.81 -5.05
CA GLY A 166 -8.15 -3.72 -4.94
C GLY A 166 -8.35 -4.99 -5.77
N LEU A 167 -9.49 -5.66 -5.60
CA LEU A 167 -9.87 -6.84 -6.38
C LEU A 167 -9.81 -6.58 -7.89
N ARG A 168 -10.43 -5.48 -8.34
CA ARG A 168 -10.54 -5.16 -9.76
C ARG A 168 -9.20 -4.87 -10.40
N ILE A 169 -8.26 -4.25 -9.68
CA ILE A 169 -6.93 -4.00 -10.22
C ILE A 169 -6.07 -5.26 -10.17
N ALA A 170 -6.11 -6.03 -9.08
CA ALA A 170 -5.31 -7.26 -8.93
C ALA A 170 -5.65 -8.30 -10.01
N THR A 171 -6.95 -8.57 -10.19
CA THR A 171 -7.44 -9.50 -11.21
C THR A 171 -7.15 -9.06 -12.66
N LYS A 172 -6.81 -7.79 -12.90
CA LYS A 172 -6.35 -7.30 -14.20
C LYS A 172 -4.82 -7.22 -14.30
N ALA A 173 -4.15 -7.01 -13.18
CA ALA A 173 -2.70 -6.92 -13.11
C ALA A 173 -2.05 -8.32 -13.21
N ASN A 174 -2.69 -9.38 -12.70
CA ASN A 174 -2.14 -10.73 -12.67
C ASN A 174 -1.58 -11.21 -14.03
N SER A 175 -2.39 -11.25 -15.09
CA SER A 175 -1.97 -11.72 -16.42
C SER A 175 -0.95 -10.80 -17.07
N ARG A 176 -1.01 -9.50 -16.77
CA ARG A 176 -0.05 -8.50 -17.23
C ARG A 176 1.31 -8.68 -16.58
N THR A 177 1.33 -9.03 -15.30
CA THR A 177 2.55 -9.40 -14.57
C THR A 177 3.14 -10.66 -15.15
N THR A 178 2.34 -11.71 -15.38
CA THR A 178 2.81 -12.96 -16.03
C THR A 178 3.39 -12.69 -17.41
N TYR A 179 2.75 -11.84 -18.21
CA TYR A 179 3.28 -11.48 -19.52
C TYR A 179 4.57 -10.65 -19.43
N ALA A 180 4.65 -9.72 -18.48
CA ALA A 180 5.85 -8.91 -18.25
C ALA A 180 7.04 -9.77 -17.76
N ALA A 181 6.78 -10.85 -17.02
CA ALA A 181 7.81 -11.79 -16.56
C ALA A 181 8.59 -12.48 -17.69
N GLN A 182 8.03 -12.52 -18.91
CA GLN A 182 8.78 -13.00 -20.09
C GLN A 182 9.99 -12.12 -20.42
N LYS A 183 10.01 -10.87 -19.95
CA LYS A 183 11.09 -9.91 -20.16
C LYS A 183 12.05 -9.80 -18.97
N GLY A 184 11.82 -10.58 -17.91
CA GLY A 184 12.62 -10.54 -16.69
C GLY A 184 11.84 -10.14 -15.45
N LEU A 185 12.56 -10.14 -14.33
CA LEU A 185 12.03 -9.86 -13.00
C LEU A 185 11.66 -8.39 -12.83
N ALA A 186 12.49 -7.45 -13.30
CA ALA A 186 12.24 -6.03 -13.07
C ALA A 186 10.95 -5.55 -13.77
N PRO A 187 10.67 -5.90 -15.04
CA PRO A 187 9.39 -5.57 -15.67
C PRO A 187 8.17 -6.20 -14.99
N ALA A 188 8.29 -7.44 -14.49
CA ALA A 188 7.22 -8.10 -13.75
C ALA A 188 6.93 -7.39 -12.43
N LEU A 189 7.98 -7.08 -11.66
CA LEU A 189 7.87 -6.35 -10.40
C LEU A 189 7.26 -4.97 -10.62
N ASP A 190 7.64 -4.26 -11.68
CA ASP A 190 7.08 -2.93 -12.00
C ASP A 190 5.55 -2.96 -12.17
N VAL A 191 5.03 -3.98 -12.88
CA VAL A 191 3.58 -4.14 -13.08
C VAL A 191 2.89 -4.60 -11.79
N ALA A 192 3.43 -5.60 -11.11
CA ALA A 192 2.87 -6.14 -9.88
C ALA A 192 2.82 -5.08 -8.77
N PHE A 193 3.94 -4.37 -8.57
CA PHE A 193 4.06 -3.33 -7.54
C PHE A 193 3.12 -2.16 -7.81
N LYS A 194 2.99 -1.70 -9.07
CA LYS A 194 2.00 -0.67 -9.40
C LYS A 194 0.57 -1.14 -9.20
N GLY A 195 0.27 -2.41 -9.47
CA GLY A 195 -1.01 -3.02 -9.13
C GLY A 195 -1.32 -2.95 -7.63
N GLY A 196 -0.35 -3.32 -6.79
CA GLY A 196 -0.44 -3.18 -5.34
C GLY A 196 -0.52 -1.73 -4.86
N ALA A 197 0.20 -0.81 -5.49
CA ALA A 197 0.16 0.62 -5.18
C ALA A 197 -1.24 1.22 -5.40
N VAL A 198 -1.99 0.78 -6.42
CA VAL A 198 -3.38 1.19 -6.62
C VAL A 198 -4.25 0.81 -5.42
N MET A 199 -4.10 -0.42 -4.92
CA MET A 199 -4.83 -0.88 -3.75
C MET A 199 -4.46 -0.06 -2.51
N GLY A 200 -3.16 0.05 -2.19
CA GLY A 200 -2.68 0.79 -1.01
C GLY A 200 -3.11 2.26 -1.02
N LEU A 201 -2.96 2.95 -2.15
CA LEU A 201 -3.38 4.35 -2.30
C LEU A 201 -4.89 4.54 -2.26
N THR A 202 -5.66 3.55 -2.75
CA THR A 202 -7.12 3.58 -2.62
C THR A 202 -7.55 3.44 -1.16
N VAL A 203 -6.93 2.53 -0.41
CA VAL A 203 -7.22 2.30 1.02
C VAL A 203 -7.00 3.59 1.81
N VAL A 204 -5.79 4.17 1.76
CA VAL A 204 -5.48 5.39 2.52
C VAL A 204 -6.21 6.62 1.96
N GLY A 205 -6.41 6.69 0.64
CA GLY A 205 -7.10 7.79 -0.03
C GLY A 205 -8.58 7.86 0.34
N LEU A 206 -9.32 6.74 0.20
CA LEU A 206 -10.73 6.66 0.62
C LEU A 206 -10.86 6.84 2.14
N GLY A 207 -9.91 6.30 2.91
CA GLY A 207 -9.93 6.39 4.37
C GLY A 207 -9.81 7.83 4.84
N LEU A 208 -8.74 8.52 4.43
CA LEU A 208 -8.50 9.89 4.84
C LEU A 208 -9.52 10.86 4.25
N LEU A 209 -9.89 10.72 2.97
CA LEU A 209 -10.90 11.58 2.35
C LEU A 209 -12.26 11.40 3.02
N GLY A 210 -12.72 10.17 3.21
CA GLY A 210 -14.01 9.88 3.83
C GLY A 210 -14.10 10.37 5.26
N LEU A 211 -13.08 10.07 6.08
CA LEU A 211 -13.03 10.49 7.49
C LEU A 211 -12.94 12.02 7.62
N SER A 212 -12.08 12.67 6.83
CA SER A 212 -11.89 14.12 6.91
C SER A 212 -13.10 14.90 6.38
N VAL A 213 -13.78 14.42 5.33
CA VAL A 213 -15.03 15.03 4.87
C VAL A 213 -16.13 14.87 5.92
N ALA A 214 -16.25 13.69 6.55
CA ALA A 214 -17.18 13.49 7.66
C ALA A 214 -16.87 14.44 8.82
N PHE A 215 -15.59 14.57 9.20
CA PHE A 215 -15.14 15.50 10.22
C PHE A 215 -15.49 16.95 9.87
N LEU A 216 -15.22 17.41 8.65
CA LEU A 216 -15.55 18.77 8.21
C LEU A 216 -17.06 19.04 8.28
N ILE A 217 -17.89 18.12 7.77
CA ILE A 217 -19.36 18.24 7.82
C ILE A 217 -19.84 18.36 9.27
N LEU A 218 -19.40 17.46 10.15
CA LEU A 218 -19.89 17.40 11.53
C LEU A 218 -19.35 18.56 12.39
N GLN A 219 -18.05 18.81 12.34
CA GLN A 219 -17.39 19.77 13.21
C GLN A 219 -17.46 21.21 12.69
N VAL A 220 -17.23 21.41 11.39
CA VAL A 220 -17.10 22.77 10.82
C VAL A 220 -18.44 23.30 10.35
N PHE A 221 -19.19 22.50 9.58
CA PHE A 221 -20.45 22.96 9.00
C PHE A 221 -21.63 22.84 9.97
N LEU A 222 -21.74 21.72 10.69
CA LEU A 222 -22.82 21.46 11.65
C LEU A 222 -22.46 21.87 13.09
N GLN A 223 -21.21 22.27 13.35
CA GLN A 223 -20.73 22.75 14.65
C GLN A 223 -21.07 21.83 15.83
N ARG A 224 -21.01 20.52 15.59
CA ARG A 224 -21.32 19.52 16.61
C ARG A 224 -20.19 19.39 17.63
N THR A 225 -20.56 19.17 18.88
CA THR A 225 -19.62 18.93 19.99
C THR A 225 -19.33 17.45 20.20
N ASP A 226 -20.18 16.56 19.70
CA ASP A 226 -20.06 15.09 19.80
C ASP A 226 -19.40 14.45 18.57
N THR A 227 -18.68 15.24 17.74
CA THR A 227 -18.06 14.75 16.49
C THR A 227 -17.15 13.54 16.72
N ALA A 228 -16.32 13.54 17.77
CA ALA A 228 -15.44 12.42 18.10
C ALA A 228 -16.21 11.11 18.34
N GLN A 229 -17.38 11.19 18.98
CA GLN A 229 -18.24 10.04 19.22
C GLN A 229 -18.92 9.56 17.93
N ILE A 230 -19.31 10.49 17.05
CA ILE A 230 -19.96 10.15 15.78
C ILE A 230 -18.97 9.45 14.83
N ILE A 231 -17.74 9.94 14.71
CA ILE A 231 -16.71 9.31 13.87
C ILE A 231 -16.24 7.95 14.41
N ALA A 232 -16.44 7.65 15.69
CA ALA A 232 -16.26 6.29 16.21
C ALA A 232 -17.22 5.30 15.52
N GLY A 233 -18.43 5.74 15.16
CA GLY A 233 -19.35 4.97 14.32
C GLY A 233 -18.76 4.66 12.94
N PHE A 234 -18.02 5.59 12.35
CA PHE A 234 -17.33 5.38 11.06
C PHE A 234 -16.31 4.24 11.14
N ALA A 235 -15.47 4.23 12.18
CA ALA A 235 -14.51 3.14 12.42
C ALA A 235 -15.23 1.80 12.62
N LEU A 236 -16.31 1.77 13.41
CA LEU A 236 -17.11 0.56 13.62
C LEU A 236 -17.70 0.00 12.31
N GLY A 237 -18.10 0.89 11.39
CA GLY A 237 -18.56 0.54 10.05
C GLY A 237 -17.47 -0.11 9.21
N ALA A 238 -16.27 0.48 9.23
CA ALA A 238 -15.09 -0.07 8.57
C ALA A 238 -14.77 -1.49 9.08
N SER A 239 -14.75 -1.67 10.41
CA SER A 239 -14.46 -2.96 11.04
C SER A 239 -15.51 -4.03 10.78
N SER A 240 -16.78 -3.65 10.69
CA SER A 240 -17.86 -4.59 10.38
C SER A 240 -17.65 -5.25 9.01
N VAL A 241 -17.30 -4.48 7.99
CA VAL A 241 -17.08 -5.03 6.64
C VAL A 241 -15.77 -5.81 6.57
N ALA A 242 -14.69 -5.29 7.17
CA ALA A 242 -13.39 -5.93 7.19
C ALA A 242 -13.42 -7.33 7.83
N LEU A 243 -14.13 -7.47 8.96
CA LEU A 243 -14.29 -8.75 9.65
C LEU A 243 -14.87 -9.83 8.72
N PHE A 244 -16.00 -9.52 8.06
CA PHE A 244 -16.64 -10.49 7.17
C PHE A 244 -15.84 -10.74 5.90
N ALA A 245 -15.27 -9.70 5.28
CA ALA A 245 -14.48 -9.86 4.05
C ALA A 245 -13.22 -10.70 4.29
N ARG A 246 -12.53 -10.50 5.42
CA ARG A 246 -11.33 -11.25 5.77
C ARG A 246 -11.64 -12.70 6.13
N VAL A 247 -12.70 -12.94 6.91
CA VAL A 247 -13.10 -14.29 7.30
C VAL A 247 -13.68 -15.05 6.11
N GLY A 248 -14.61 -14.46 5.37
CA GLY A 248 -15.26 -15.09 4.22
C GLY A 248 -14.27 -15.39 3.10
N GLY A 249 -13.51 -14.37 2.66
CA GLY A 249 -12.46 -14.54 1.66
C GLY A 249 -11.36 -15.50 2.13
N GLY A 250 -10.96 -15.42 3.41
CA GLY A 250 -9.96 -16.30 4.03
C GLY A 250 -10.36 -17.78 4.05
N ILE A 251 -11.62 -18.09 4.39
CA ILE A 251 -12.15 -19.45 4.34
C ILE A 251 -12.17 -19.95 2.90
N PHE A 252 -12.61 -19.11 1.95
CA PHE A 252 -12.67 -19.50 0.54
C PHE A 252 -11.28 -19.82 -0.03
N THR A 253 -10.30 -18.93 0.17
CA THR A 253 -8.94 -19.13 -0.34
C THR A 253 -8.28 -20.35 0.30
N LYS A 254 -8.29 -20.47 1.63
CA LYS A 254 -7.59 -21.58 2.29
C LYS A 254 -8.23 -22.93 2.09
N ALA A 255 -9.54 -23.00 1.87
CA ALA A 255 -10.18 -24.25 1.48
C ALA A 255 -9.76 -24.70 0.06
N ALA A 256 -9.59 -23.75 -0.87
CA ALA A 256 -9.19 -24.03 -2.24
C ALA A 256 -7.69 -24.37 -2.33
N ASP A 257 -6.83 -23.54 -1.74
CA ASP A 257 -5.37 -23.69 -1.63
C ASP A 257 -4.99 -25.08 -1.06
N ILE A 258 -5.47 -25.41 0.15
CA ILE A 258 -5.19 -26.71 0.79
C ILE A 258 -5.70 -27.89 -0.06
N GLY A 259 -6.88 -27.75 -0.67
CA GLY A 259 -7.46 -28.80 -1.52
C GLY A 259 -6.67 -29.01 -2.81
N ALA A 260 -6.24 -27.92 -3.46
CA ALA A 260 -5.45 -27.94 -4.68
C ALA A 260 -4.08 -28.57 -4.42
N ASP A 261 -3.40 -28.13 -3.37
CA ASP A 261 -2.04 -28.55 -3.07
C ASP A 261 -1.93 -29.98 -2.58
N LEU A 262 -2.81 -30.42 -1.68
CA LEU A 262 -2.76 -31.80 -1.16
C LEU A 262 -3.03 -32.81 -2.28
N VAL A 263 -4.13 -32.65 -3.03
CA VAL A 263 -4.48 -33.61 -4.08
C VAL A 263 -3.52 -33.49 -5.27
N GLY A 264 -3.14 -32.27 -5.66
CA GLY A 264 -2.24 -32.04 -6.79
C GLY A 264 -0.81 -32.52 -6.52
N LYS A 265 -0.16 -31.94 -5.51
CA LYS A 265 1.28 -32.13 -5.27
C LYS A 265 1.57 -33.43 -4.55
N VAL A 266 0.76 -33.81 -3.55
CA VAL A 266 1.05 -34.94 -2.65
C VAL A 266 0.46 -36.24 -3.16
N GLU A 267 -0.81 -36.25 -3.58
CA GLU A 267 -1.48 -37.48 -4.02
C GLU A 267 -1.23 -37.81 -5.50
N ALA A 268 -1.45 -36.83 -6.39
CA ALA A 268 -1.34 -37.02 -7.83
C ALA A 268 0.08 -36.79 -8.39
N GLY A 269 0.94 -36.10 -7.65
CA GLY A 269 2.32 -35.80 -8.06
C GLY A 269 2.40 -34.89 -9.29
N ILE A 270 1.39 -34.04 -9.51
CA ILE A 270 1.40 -33.01 -10.57
C ILE A 270 1.95 -31.68 -10.03
N PRO A 271 2.47 -30.80 -10.90
CA PRO A 271 2.92 -29.47 -10.49
C PRO A 271 1.84 -28.65 -9.77
N GLU A 272 2.29 -27.69 -8.96
CA GLU A 272 1.45 -26.61 -8.42
C GLU A 272 0.85 -25.78 -9.56
N ASP A 273 -0.38 -25.28 -9.38
CA ASP A 273 -1.15 -24.56 -10.41
C ASP A 273 -1.35 -25.31 -11.73
N ASP A 274 -1.22 -26.64 -11.75
CA ASP A 274 -1.41 -27.40 -12.99
C ASP A 274 -2.86 -27.32 -13.50
N PRO A 275 -3.10 -27.00 -14.78
CA PRO A 275 -4.44 -26.79 -15.33
C PRO A 275 -5.32 -28.04 -15.32
N ARG A 276 -4.77 -29.24 -15.05
CA ARG A 276 -5.53 -30.48 -14.87
C ARG A 276 -6.22 -30.55 -13.50
N ASN A 277 -5.77 -29.76 -12.53
CA ASN A 277 -6.34 -29.73 -11.19
C ASN A 277 -7.55 -28.77 -11.15
N PRO A 278 -8.77 -29.27 -10.89
CA PRO A 278 -9.98 -28.45 -10.95
C PRO A 278 -10.05 -27.39 -9.84
N ALA A 279 -9.23 -27.50 -8.78
CA ALA A 279 -9.21 -26.54 -7.68
C ALA A 279 -8.40 -25.27 -7.99
N VAL A 280 -7.53 -25.28 -9.01
CA VAL A 280 -6.59 -24.16 -9.28
C VAL A 280 -7.29 -22.85 -9.61
N ILE A 281 -8.42 -22.89 -10.31
CA ILE A 281 -9.20 -21.67 -10.56
C ILE A 281 -9.79 -21.13 -9.25
N ALA A 282 -10.26 -22.00 -8.35
CA ALA A 282 -10.79 -21.57 -7.07
C ALA A 282 -9.70 -20.98 -6.17
N ASP A 283 -8.50 -21.56 -6.21
CA ASP A 283 -7.33 -21.08 -5.47
C ASP A 283 -6.94 -19.67 -5.91
N ASN A 284 -6.72 -19.48 -7.21
CA ASN A 284 -6.40 -18.18 -7.79
C ASN A 284 -7.54 -17.15 -7.63
N VAL A 285 -8.80 -17.58 -7.58
CA VAL A 285 -9.94 -16.71 -7.18
C VAL A 285 -9.81 -16.32 -5.71
N GLY A 286 -9.46 -17.29 -4.87
CA GLY A 286 -9.17 -17.17 -3.44
C GLY A 286 -8.18 -16.06 -3.13
N ASP A 287 -7.03 -16.04 -3.79
CA ASP A 287 -6.02 -14.99 -3.61
C ASP A 287 -6.58 -13.59 -3.82
N ASN A 288 -7.48 -13.43 -4.79
CA ASN A 288 -8.07 -12.13 -5.08
C ASN A 288 -9.14 -11.77 -4.03
N VAL A 289 -9.97 -12.70 -3.58
CA VAL A 289 -11.06 -12.39 -2.64
C VAL A 289 -10.60 -12.29 -1.18
N GLY A 290 -9.67 -13.16 -0.76
CA GLY A 290 -9.10 -13.16 0.58
C GLY A 290 -7.92 -12.19 0.70
N ASP A 291 -6.85 -12.50 -0.03
CA ASP A 291 -5.55 -11.87 0.18
C ASP A 291 -5.46 -10.46 -0.43
N VAL A 292 -6.37 -10.10 -1.34
CA VAL A 292 -6.48 -8.73 -1.87
C VAL A 292 -7.69 -8.00 -1.29
N ALA A 293 -8.92 -8.45 -1.55
CA ALA A 293 -10.10 -7.70 -1.13
C ALA A 293 -10.27 -7.69 0.40
N GLY A 294 -10.12 -8.85 1.05
CA GLY A 294 -10.14 -8.98 2.50
C GLY A 294 -9.02 -8.17 3.17
N MET A 295 -7.78 -8.29 2.68
CA MET A 295 -6.65 -7.49 3.19
C MET A 295 -6.86 -5.98 2.98
N GLY A 296 -7.46 -5.56 1.87
CA GLY A 296 -7.75 -4.15 1.60
C GLY A 296 -8.77 -3.56 2.57
N ALA A 297 -9.82 -4.31 2.89
CA ALA A 297 -10.80 -3.90 3.90
C ALA A 297 -10.18 -3.89 5.31
N ASP A 298 -9.32 -4.86 5.62
CA ASP A 298 -8.59 -4.97 6.90
C ASP A 298 -7.61 -3.80 7.13
N LEU A 299 -6.78 -3.47 6.13
CA LEU A 299 -5.89 -2.32 6.23
C LEU A 299 -6.66 -0.99 6.28
N TYR A 300 -7.80 -0.89 5.60
CA TYR A 300 -8.68 0.27 5.69
C TYR A 300 -9.22 0.44 7.11
N GLU A 301 -9.72 -0.65 7.70
CA GLU A 301 -10.19 -0.70 9.09
C GLU A 301 -9.12 -0.22 10.06
N SER A 302 -7.94 -0.82 10.00
CA SER A 302 -6.87 -0.52 10.94
C SER A 302 -6.36 0.92 10.79
N TYR A 303 -6.30 1.42 9.54
CA TYR A 303 -5.94 2.82 9.27
C TYR A 303 -6.96 3.80 9.84
N ILE A 304 -8.25 3.55 9.64
CA ILE A 304 -9.32 4.38 10.20
C ILE A 304 -9.33 4.31 11.72
N GLY A 305 -9.18 3.13 12.31
CA GLY A 305 -9.10 2.95 13.77
C GLY A 305 -7.92 3.72 14.38
N ALA A 306 -6.75 3.65 13.74
CA ALA A 306 -5.55 4.37 14.14
C ALA A 306 -5.67 5.90 14.03
N LEU A 307 -6.61 6.41 13.21
CA LEU A 307 -6.92 7.84 13.13
C LEU A 307 -7.98 8.24 14.15
N VAL A 308 -9.08 7.49 14.25
CA VAL A 308 -10.22 7.84 15.11
C VAL A 308 -9.85 7.84 16.59
N ALA A 309 -9.05 6.87 17.05
CA ALA A 309 -8.63 6.80 18.45
C ALA A 309 -7.89 8.06 18.93
N PRO A 310 -6.82 8.55 18.27
CA PRO A 310 -6.17 9.78 18.67
C PRO A 310 -7.00 11.04 18.37
N ILE A 311 -7.94 11.04 17.41
CA ILE A 311 -8.89 12.16 17.25
C ILE A 311 -9.77 12.29 18.50
N ALA A 312 -10.28 11.17 19.02
CA ALA A 312 -11.08 11.16 20.24
C ALA A 312 -10.27 11.63 21.46
N LEU A 313 -9.00 11.18 21.57
CA LEU A 313 -8.10 11.66 22.62
C LEU A 313 -7.81 13.17 22.47
N GLY A 314 -7.58 13.65 21.25
CA GLY A 314 -7.37 15.06 20.95
C GLY A 314 -8.57 15.93 21.34
N ALA A 315 -9.79 15.44 21.13
CA ALA A 315 -11.01 16.13 21.55
C ALA A 315 -11.12 16.25 23.08
N LEU A 316 -10.63 15.24 23.82
CA LEU A 316 -10.66 15.23 25.28
C LEU A 316 -9.57 16.12 25.90
N LEU A 317 -8.36 16.09 25.33
CA LEU A 317 -7.21 16.84 25.85
C LEU A 317 -7.22 18.32 25.45
N PHE A 318 -7.84 18.66 24.33
CA PHE A 318 -7.91 20.02 23.80
C PHE A 318 -9.37 20.43 23.56
N PRO A 319 -10.23 20.53 24.59
CA PRO A 319 -11.66 20.76 24.41
C PRO A 319 -11.98 22.10 23.73
N ASP A 320 -11.14 23.10 23.94
CA ASP A 320 -11.32 24.45 23.37
C ASP A 320 -10.61 24.63 22.01
N SER A 321 -9.98 23.59 21.46
CA SER A 321 -9.16 23.68 20.24
C SER A 321 -9.24 22.44 19.36
N LEU A 322 -9.47 22.65 18.06
CA LEU A 322 -9.52 21.57 17.08
C LEU A 322 -8.14 20.98 16.75
N VAL A 323 -7.05 21.61 17.20
CA VAL A 323 -5.68 21.23 16.81
C VAL A 323 -5.37 19.79 17.20
N GLY A 324 -5.80 19.35 18.40
CA GLY A 324 -5.63 17.96 18.85
C GLY A 324 -6.37 16.95 17.98
N MET A 325 -7.58 17.28 17.54
CA MET A 325 -8.39 16.44 16.65
C MET A 325 -7.85 16.40 15.22
N ILE A 326 -7.21 17.48 14.75
CA ILE A 326 -6.74 17.58 13.37
C ILE A 326 -5.37 16.92 13.18
N LEU A 327 -4.53 16.89 14.23
CA LEU A 327 -3.16 16.34 14.16
C LEU A 327 -3.09 14.95 13.51
N PRO A 328 -3.88 13.92 13.92
CA PRO A 328 -3.78 12.59 13.32
C PRO A 328 -4.03 12.59 11.81
N MET A 329 -4.99 13.39 11.34
CA MET A 329 -5.30 13.51 9.91
C MET A 329 -4.18 14.20 9.13
N LEU A 330 -3.47 15.17 9.72
CA LEU A 330 -2.31 15.82 9.11
C LEU A 330 -1.11 14.88 9.03
N ILE A 331 -0.86 14.11 10.09
CA ILE A 331 0.19 13.07 10.08
C ILE A 331 -0.12 12.04 8.99
N ALA A 332 -1.37 11.61 8.85
CA ALA A 332 -1.82 10.77 7.74
C ALA A 332 -1.60 11.42 6.36
N SER A 333 -1.83 12.73 6.23
CA SER A 333 -1.61 13.48 4.98
C SER A 333 -0.14 13.46 4.57
N VAL A 334 0.75 13.70 5.53
CA VAL A 334 2.21 13.57 5.34
C VAL A 334 2.59 12.14 4.99
N GLY A 335 1.99 11.16 5.67
CA GLY A 335 2.19 9.74 5.38
C GLY A 335 1.85 9.37 3.94
N ILE A 336 0.71 9.83 3.41
CA ILE A 336 0.32 9.61 2.01
C ILE A 336 1.38 10.15 1.04
N ILE A 337 1.81 11.40 1.27
CA ILE A 337 2.83 12.04 0.43
C ILE A 337 4.15 11.26 0.50
N ALA A 338 4.57 10.89 1.71
CA ALA A 338 5.76 10.11 1.94
C ALA A 338 5.70 8.73 1.25
N SER A 339 4.55 8.05 1.28
CA SER A 339 4.31 6.80 0.56
C SER A 339 4.35 6.97 -0.96
N ILE A 340 3.77 8.05 -1.50
CA ILE A 340 3.85 8.35 -2.94
C ILE A 340 5.31 8.53 -3.38
N VAL A 341 6.12 9.23 -2.59
CA VAL A 341 7.55 9.38 -2.85
C VAL A 341 8.27 8.03 -2.70
N GLY A 342 7.95 7.27 -1.65
CA GLY A 342 8.45 5.91 -1.38
C GLY A 342 8.23 4.94 -2.54
N ILE A 343 7.08 5.01 -3.21
CA ILE A 343 6.75 4.19 -4.39
C ILE A 343 7.80 4.36 -5.51
N TYR A 344 8.36 5.55 -5.71
CA TYR A 344 9.37 5.79 -6.75
C TYR A 344 10.75 5.20 -6.41
N PHE A 345 10.99 4.89 -5.13
CA PHE A 345 12.20 4.24 -4.65
C PHE A 345 12.18 2.71 -4.80
N VAL A 346 11.01 2.12 -5.05
CA VAL A 346 10.89 0.67 -5.27
C VAL A 346 11.37 0.33 -6.67
N ARG A 347 12.63 -0.11 -6.77
CA ARG A 347 13.26 -0.57 -8.01
C ARG A 347 14.11 -1.79 -7.72
N THR A 348 14.12 -2.75 -8.65
CA THR A 348 14.99 -3.94 -8.60
C THR A 348 15.78 -4.04 -9.89
N SER A 349 16.96 -4.68 -9.83
CA SER A 349 17.67 -5.20 -10.99
C SER A 349 17.23 -6.64 -11.29
N GLU A 350 17.62 -7.17 -12.45
CA GLU A 350 17.32 -8.57 -12.85
C GLU A 350 17.92 -9.62 -11.91
N SER A 351 19.05 -9.31 -11.26
CA SER A 351 19.67 -10.14 -10.23
C SER A 351 19.27 -9.75 -8.80
N GLY A 352 18.41 -8.74 -8.67
CA GLY A 352 17.98 -8.20 -7.39
C GLY A 352 16.89 -9.04 -6.73
N HIS A 353 16.66 -8.80 -5.45
CA HIS A 353 15.58 -9.45 -4.70
C HIS A 353 14.42 -8.46 -4.52
N PRO A 354 13.18 -8.83 -4.92
CA PRO A 354 12.02 -7.95 -4.77
C PRO A 354 11.79 -7.48 -3.33
N GLY A 355 12.03 -8.35 -2.34
CA GLY A 355 11.90 -8.00 -0.92
C GLY A 355 12.76 -6.80 -0.52
N THR A 356 14.00 -6.72 -0.99
CA THR A 356 14.89 -5.58 -0.69
C THR A 356 14.37 -4.29 -1.31
N ALA A 357 13.85 -4.34 -2.54
CA ALA A 357 13.26 -3.18 -3.20
C ALA A 357 12.03 -2.65 -2.45
N LEU A 358 11.16 -3.56 -1.96
CA LEU A 358 9.99 -3.22 -1.15
C LEU A 358 10.39 -2.58 0.19
N SER A 359 11.42 -3.11 0.85
CA SER A 359 11.94 -2.57 2.11
C SER A 359 12.53 -1.17 1.92
N ILE A 360 13.27 -0.90 0.84
CA ILE A 360 13.80 0.45 0.53
C ILE A 360 12.66 1.46 0.35
N GLY A 361 11.60 1.10 -0.38
CA GLY A 361 10.42 1.97 -0.53
C GLY A 361 9.74 2.25 0.81
N THR A 362 9.63 1.24 1.66
CA THR A 362 8.98 1.37 2.97
C THR A 362 9.81 2.23 3.92
N TYR A 363 11.12 2.00 4.03
CA TYR A 363 12.00 2.77 4.92
C TYR A 363 12.18 4.22 4.45
N SER A 364 12.26 4.47 3.15
CA SER A 364 12.31 5.83 2.62
C SER A 364 11.03 6.61 2.94
N ALA A 365 9.85 5.99 2.76
CA ALA A 365 8.58 6.59 3.18
C ALA A 365 8.54 6.86 4.69
N ALA A 366 9.02 5.92 5.52
CA ALA A 366 9.06 6.09 6.97
C ALA A 366 9.94 7.30 7.38
N VAL A 367 11.14 7.43 6.84
CA VAL A 367 12.04 8.56 7.14
C VAL A 367 11.41 9.90 6.73
N ILE A 368 10.81 9.97 5.54
CA ILE A 368 10.12 11.18 5.08
C ILE A 368 8.93 11.51 5.99
N ALA A 369 8.14 10.50 6.38
CA ALA A 369 7.02 10.67 7.29
C ALA A 369 7.46 11.15 8.68
N ALA A 370 8.58 10.63 9.21
CA ALA A 370 9.14 11.08 10.49
C ALA A 370 9.55 12.56 10.44
N ILE A 371 10.28 12.97 9.40
CA ILE A 371 10.72 14.37 9.23
C ILE A 371 9.51 15.31 9.08
N GLY A 372 8.53 14.93 8.26
CA GLY A 372 7.31 15.72 8.10
C GLY A 372 6.47 15.79 9.38
N SER A 373 6.40 14.71 10.15
CA SER A 373 5.69 14.66 11.43
C SER A 373 6.36 15.55 12.48
N LEU A 374 7.69 15.58 12.54
CA LEU A 374 8.44 16.49 13.42
C LEU A 374 8.11 17.95 13.10
N GLY A 375 8.16 18.32 11.82
CA GLY A 375 7.81 19.67 11.36
C GLY A 375 6.38 20.06 11.72
N LEU A 376 5.42 19.14 11.56
CA LEU A 376 4.02 19.39 11.90
C LEU A 376 3.79 19.57 13.40
N VAL A 377 4.35 18.68 14.24
CA VAL A 377 4.20 18.78 15.70
C VAL A 377 4.83 20.07 16.20
N TRP A 378 6.03 20.41 15.71
CA TRP A 378 6.70 21.65 16.09
C TRP A 378 5.91 22.89 15.64
N ALA A 379 5.37 22.91 14.42
CA ALA A 379 4.60 24.05 13.92
C ALA A 379 3.26 24.25 14.66
N LEU A 380 2.59 23.17 15.05
CA LEU A 380 1.26 23.23 15.67
C LEU A 380 1.30 23.45 17.19
N PHE A 381 2.30 22.88 17.87
CA PHE A 381 2.35 22.87 19.33
C PHE A 381 3.63 23.46 19.93
N GLY A 382 4.61 23.84 19.11
CA GLY A 382 5.89 24.35 19.58
C GLY A 382 6.85 23.25 20.10
N PRO A 383 8.07 23.64 20.50
CA PRO A 383 9.10 22.70 20.95
C PRO A 383 8.76 22.02 22.28
N GLU A 384 7.85 22.60 23.07
CA GLU A 384 7.47 22.09 24.40
C GLU A 384 6.64 20.80 24.32
N LYS A 385 5.93 20.57 23.21
CA LYS A 385 5.06 19.39 23.03
C LYS A 385 5.61 18.34 22.07
N LEU A 386 6.94 18.30 21.92
CA LEU A 386 7.63 17.29 21.10
C LEU A 386 7.41 15.84 21.59
N GLY A 387 6.88 15.64 22.80
CA GLY A 387 6.44 14.32 23.26
C GLY A 387 5.43 13.65 22.33
N PHE A 388 4.54 14.40 21.65
CA PHE A 388 3.66 13.83 20.63
C PHE A 388 4.43 13.31 19.41
N PHE A 389 5.50 13.99 19.01
CA PHE A 389 6.37 13.51 17.94
C PHE A 389 7.09 12.22 18.35
N TRP A 390 7.61 12.16 19.58
CA TRP A 390 8.27 10.95 20.08
C TRP A 390 7.32 9.75 20.17
N ALA A 391 6.05 9.97 20.49
CA ALA A 391 5.03 8.93 20.44
C ALA A 391 4.78 8.42 19.01
N ILE A 392 4.69 9.31 18.02
CA ILE A 392 4.58 8.95 16.60
C ILE A 392 5.81 8.17 16.14
N LEU A 393 7.01 8.64 16.49
CA LEU A 393 8.26 8.02 16.11
C LEU A 393 8.42 6.62 16.73
N ALA A 394 8.00 6.44 17.99
CA ALA A 394 8.01 5.15 18.67
C ALA A 394 7.13 4.13 17.94
N GLY A 395 5.92 4.54 17.52
CA GLY A 395 5.03 3.69 16.71
C GLY A 395 5.63 3.32 15.36
N LEU A 396 6.23 4.31 14.67
CA LEU A 396 6.87 4.09 13.37
C LEU A 396 8.07 3.14 13.45
N ILE A 397 8.98 3.35 14.42
CA ILE A 397 10.12 2.47 14.67
C ILE A 397 9.65 1.09 15.10
N GLY A 398 8.65 1.02 15.99
CA GLY A 398 8.06 -0.23 16.44
C GLY A 398 7.50 -1.07 15.28
N GLY A 399 6.74 -0.43 14.37
CA GLY A 399 6.23 -1.08 13.17
C GLY A 399 7.33 -1.60 12.25
N MET A 400 8.39 -0.81 12.02
CA MET A 400 9.54 -1.25 11.21
C MET A 400 10.28 -2.43 11.86
N ALA A 401 10.48 -2.39 13.17
CA ALA A 401 11.12 -3.47 13.91
C ALA A 401 10.28 -4.76 13.88
N ILE A 402 8.95 -4.67 14.02
CA ILE A 402 8.05 -5.83 13.84
C ILE A 402 8.14 -6.38 12.42
N GLY A 403 8.23 -5.52 11.41
CA GLY A 403 8.44 -5.93 10.02
C GLY A 403 9.74 -6.71 9.82
N GLN A 404 10.84 -6.24 10.41
CA GLN A 404 12.15 -6.92 10.36
C GLN A 404 12.16 -8.25 11.10
N ILE A 405 11.52 -8.32 12.28
CA ILE A 405 11.34 -9.57 13.01
C ILE A 405 10.54 -10.55 12.15
N SER A 406 9.46 -10.09 11.53
CA SER A 406 8.65 -10.91 10.63
C SER A 406 9.50 -11.45 9.47
N GLU A 407 10.27 -10.60 8.78
CA GLU A 407 11.17 -11.02 7.69
C GLU A 407 12.23 -12.03 8.15
N TYR A 408 12.76 -11.90 9.36
CA TYR A 408 13.72 -12.85 9.93
C TYR A 408 13.11 -14.25 10.14
N TYR A 409 11.86 -14.32 10.61
CA TYR A 409 11.18 -15.60 10.88
C TYR A 409 10.44 -16.19 9.66
N THR A 410 10.21 -15.41 8.60
CA THR A 410 9.44 -15.88 7.42
C THR A 410 10.23 -15.94 6.11
N SER A 411 11.40 -15.32 6.01
CA SER A 411 12.23 -15.44 4.79
C SER A 411 13.11 -16.69 4.80
N ASP A 412 13.12 -17.38 3.67
CA ASP A 412 14.00 -18.50 3.30
C ASP A 412 15.51 -18.19 3.36
N LYS A 413 15.89 -16.92 3.50
CA LYS A 413 17.30 -16.49 3.66
C LYS A 413 17.81 -16.68 5.08
N HIS A 414 16.92 -16.66 6.07
CA HIS A 414 17.26 -16.66 7.48
C HIS A 414 17.24 -18.07 8.07
N LYS A 415 17.88 -18.20 9.23
CA LYS A 415 18.06 -19.48 9.92
C LYS A 415 16.73 -20.17 10.28
N PRO A 416 15.69 -19.49 10.82
CA PRO A 416 14.46 -20.17 11.24
C PRO A 416 13.79 -20.98 10.12
N VAL A 417 13.63 -20.37 8.94
CA VAL A 417 12.98 -21.04 7.79
C VAL A 417 13.86 -22.16 7.23
N LYS A 418 15.19 -21.97 7.19
CA LYS A 418 16.14 -23.01 6.76
C LYS A 418 16.13 -24.21 7.70
N ASP A 419 16.04 -23.98 9.00
CA ASP A 419 15.99 -25.03 10.01
C ASP A 419 14.67 -25.82 9.90
N ILE A 420 13.53 -25.16 9.65
CA ILE A 420 12.24 -25.81 9.37
C ILE A 420 12.33 -26.66 8.09
N ALA A 421 12.90 -26.12 7.02
CA ALA A 421 13.07 -26.85 5.76
C ALA A 421 13.96 -28.08 5.93
N GLU A 422 15.00 -27.99 6.75
CA GLU A 422 15.89 -29.12 7.09
C GLU A 422 15.13 -30.22 7.85
N GLN A 423 14.16 -29.86 8.71
CA GLN A 423 13.29 -30.85 9.38
C GLN A 423 12.45 -31.68 8.39
N ALA A 424 12.25 -31.23 7.15
CA ALA A 424 11.53 -32.02 6.14
C ALA A 424 12.24 -33.35 5.83
N LYS A 425 13.55 -33.46 6.09
CA LYS A 425 14.31 -34.72 5.93
C LYS A 425 13.90 -35.81 6.93
N THR A 426 13.30 -35.44 8.06
CA THR A 426 12.86 -36.37 9.11
C THR A 426 11.34 -36.62 9.11
N GLY A 427 10.60 -35.96 8.20
CA GLY A 427 9.18 -36.19 7.93
C GLY A 427 8.28 -35.00 8.29
N SER A 428 6.99 -35.09 7.97
CA SER A 428 6.04 -33.98 8.13
C SER A 428 5.81 -33.58 9.60
N ALA A 429 5.90 -34.54 10.53
CA ALA A 429 5.66 -34.27 11.96
C ALA A 429 6.69 -33.29 12.55
N THR A 430 7.97 -33.45 12.22
CA THR A 430 9.05 -32.58 12.70
C THR A 430 8.99 -31.20 12.05
N VAL A 431 8.58 -31.10 10.78
CA VAL A 431 8.31 -29.82 10.11
C VAL A 431 7.20 -29.05 10.85
N ILE A 432 6.08 -29.71 11.16
CA ILE A 432 4.96 -29.07 11.88
C ILE A 432 5.41 -28.62 13.28
N LEU A 433 6.10 -29.49 14.02
CA LEU A 433 6.59 -29.16 15.38
C LEU A 433 7.56 -27.97 15.35
N SER A 434 8.51 -27.97 14.42
CA SER A 434 9.48 -26.87 14.27
C SER A 434 8.79 -25.58 13.84
N GLY A 435 7.85 -25.64 12.90
CA GLY A 435 7.08 -24.47 12.46
C GLY A 435 6.25 -23.85 13.59
N ILE A 436 5.58 -24.68 14.40
CA ILE A 436 4.84 -24.21 15.58
C ILE A 436 5.79 -23.57 16.61
N ALA A 437 6.93 -24.20 16.87
CA ALA A 437 7.91 -23.68 17.82
C ALA A 437 8.48 -22.32 17.39
N GLU A 438 8.93 -22.19 16.14
CA GLU A 438 9.41 -20.92 15.59
C GLU A 438 8.30 -19.86 15.54
N GLY A 439 7.07 -20.26 15.23
CA GLY A 439 5.90 -19.39 15.31
C GLY A 439 5.71 -18.80 16.71
N MET A 440 5.76 -19.63 17.76
CA MET A 440 5.69 -19.16 19.15
C MET A 440 6.85 -18.22 19.50
N LEU A 441 8.09 -18.54 19.09
CA LEU A 441 9.27 -17.71 19.34
C LEU A 441 9.18 -16.33 18.65
N SER A 442 8.70 -16.29 17.40
CA SER A 442 8.54 -15.05 16.63
C SER A 442 7.66 -14.01 17.31
N THR A 443 6.63 -14.47 18.05
CA THR A 443 5.70 -13.57 18.76
C THR A 443 6.38 -12.86 19.94
N ALA A 444 7.32 -13.50 20.61
CA ALA A 444 7.99 -12.93 21.78
C ALA A 444 8.74 -11.64 21.43
N GLY A 445 9.50 -11.64 20.32
CA GLY A 445 10.21 -10.46 19.85
C GLY A 445 9.25 -9.31 19.50
N SER A 446 8.18 -9.61 18.78
CA SER A 446 7.18 -8.63 18.37
C SER A 446 6.46 -8.00 19.57
N ILE A 447 6.12 -8.79 20.59
CA ILE A 447 5.49 -8.30 21.83
C ILE A 447 6.45 -7.39 22.60
N ILE A 448 7.73 -7.74 22.73
CA ILE A 448 8.72 -6.89 23.42
C ILE A 448 8.83 -5.53 22.74
N VAL A 449 8.94 -5.50 21.41
CA VAL A 449 8.98 -4.25 20.64
C VAL A 449 7.71 -3.43 20.87
N LEU A 450 6.54 -4.07 20.85
CA LEU A 450 5.27 -3.39 21.09
C LEU A 450 5.19 -2.79 22.50
N VAL A 451 5.60 -3.53 23.54
CA VAL A 451 5.62 -3.05 24.92
C VAL A 451 6.55 -1.84 25.08
N ILE A 452 7.74 -1.88 24.48
CA ILE A 452 8.68 -0.75 24.48
C ILE A 452 8.07 0.45 23.76
N ALA A 453 7.49 0.25 22.57
CA ALA A 453 6.86 1.33 21.81
C ALA A 453 5.70 1.97 22.59
N ILE A 454 4.86 1.17 23.25
CA ILE A 454 3.78 1.65 24.12
C ILE A 454 4.34 2.44 25.31
N ALA A 455 5.36 1.93 26.00
CA ALA A 455 5.96 2.61 27.15
C ALA A 455 6.56 3.97 26.75
N VAL A 456 7.27 4.04 25.62
CA VAL A 456 7.82 5.29 25.09
C VAL A 456 6.71 6.24 24.67
N ALA A 457 5.70 5.76 23.94
CA ALA A 457 4.59 6.60 23.50
C ALA A 457 3.76 7.14 24.67
N PHE A 458 3.53 6.33 25.70
CA PHE A 458 2.79 6.72 26.91
C PHE A 458 3.56 7.80 27.68
N THR A 459 4.84 7.55 27.98
CA THR A 459 5.67 8.49 28.75
C THR A 459 5.93 9.80 27.98
N ALA A 460 6.16 9.71 26.67
CA ALA A 460 6.32 10.89 25.83
C ALA A 460 5.03 11.69 25.68
N GLY A 461 3.88 11.00 25.53
CA GLY A 461 2.57 11.65 25.51
C GLY A 461 2.28 12.37 26.82
N GLU A 462 2.58 11.74 27.96
CA GLU A 462 2.45 12.34 29.29
C GLU A 462 3.33 13.58 29.46
N ALA A 463 4.57 13.56 28.97
CA ALA A 463 5.46 14.71 29.02
C ALA A 463 5.05 15.88 28.10
N ALA A 464 4.18 15.67 27.12
CA ALA A 464 3.67 16.72 26.21
C ALA A 464 2.33 17.33 26.65
N MET A 465 1.67 16.72 27.64
CA MET A 465 0.48 17.27 28.29
C MET A 465 0.87 18.32 29.30
#